data_AF-A0A7D5XJQ5-F1
#
_entry.id   AF-A0A7D5XJQ5-F1
#
_cell.length_a   1.000
_cell.length_b   1.000
_cell.length_c   1.000
_cell.angle_alpha   90.00
_cell.angle_beta   90.00
_cell.angle_gamma   90.00
#
_symmetry.space_group_name_H-M   'P 1'
#
loop_
_entity.id
_entity.type
_entity.pdbx_description
1 polymer ?
#
loop_
_entity_poly.entity_id
_entity_poly.type
_entity_poly.pdbx_seq_one_letter_code
_entity_poly.pdbx_strand_id
1 'polypeptide(L)'
;MEASEEKVINKILKGLWLDSGASFREGFFELSPNHFLRFAKSDLNLKTKRSTVNALSNAKRAIECQVDEILYVLGHYKAAKKERWNFPKKIEFLKSLDITGPNILNKINQKRNLLEHEYEYPKKDEVETAIDVAELFISATEKFTEKYCDNFGIDYMDKETNISVSFDEDNCIFEITHPKEEPGQWAEYKISRESPMFLPLLKKYAEAIKLSI
;
A
#
# COMPACT_ATOMS: atom_id res chain seq x y z
N MET A 1 -10.70 23.78 -10.75
CA MET A 1 -11.41 22.59 -11.22
C MET A 1 -12.70 23.07 -11.86
N GLU A 2 -12.90 22.77 -13.13
CA GLU A 2 -14.11 23.12 -13.86
C GLU A 2 -15.28 22.20 -13.45
N ALA A 3 -16.53 22.69 -13.54
CA ALA A 3 -17.72 21.92 -13.16
C ALA A 3 -17.88 20.61 -13.98
N SER A 4 -17.27 20.56 -15.17
CA SER A 4 -17.17 19.38 -16.04
C SER A 4 -16.26 18.30 -15.45
N GLU A 5 -15.09 18.67 -14.91
CA GLU A 5 -14.10 17.75 -14.32
C GLU A 5 -14.66 17.05 -13.08
N GLU A 6 -15.30 17.82 -12.18
CA GLU A 6 -15.90 17.26 -10.96
C GLU A 6 -17.01 16.25 -11.27
N LYS A 7 -17.80 16.48 -12.31
CA LYS A 7 -18.84 15.56 -12.77
C LYS A 7 -18.25 14.24 -13.27
N VAL A 8 -17.16 14.28 -14.02
CA VAL A 8 -16.47 13.08 -14.52
C VAL A 8 -15.85 12.29 -13.37
N ILE A 9 -15.16 12.96 -12.44
CA ILE A 9 -14.57 12.28 -11.28
C ILE A 9 -15.65 11.64 -10.41
N ASN A 10 -16.77 12.32 -10.15
CA ASN A 10 -17.87 11.74 -9.38
C ASN A 10 -18.47 10.50 -10.05
N LYS A 11 -18.42 10.40 -11.39
CA LYS A 11 -18.81 9.19 -12.12
C LYS A 11 -17.79 8.07 -11.92
N ILE A 12 -16.50 8.38 -12.03
CA ILE A 12 -15.40 7.44 -11.77
C ILE A 12 -15.50 6.85 -10.36
N LEU A 13 -15.77 7.66 -9.34
CA LEU A 13 -15.88 7.22 -7.94
C LEU A 13 -17.07 6.25 -7.71
N LYS A 14 -18.14 6.38 -8.49
CA LYS A 14 -19.32 5.51 -8.44
C LYS A 14 -19.19 4.25 -9.31
N GLY A 15 -18.25 4.25 -10.26
CA GLY A 15 -18.03 3.15 -11.20
C GLY A 15 -17.36 1.93 -10.56
N LEU A 16 -17.49 0.79 -11.24
CA LEU A 16 -16.70 -0.41 -10.97
C LEU A 16 -15.37 -0.30 -11.72
N TRP A 17 -14.27 -0.44 -11.00
CA TRP A 17 -12.92 -0.41 -11.56
C TRP A 17 -12.50 -1.84 -11.89
N LEU A 18 -12.16 -2.11 -13.15
CA LEU A 18 -11.66 -3.40 -13.61
C LEU A 18 -10.18 -3.27 -13.94
N ASP A 19 -9.38 -4.20 -13.42
CA ASP A 19 -7.96 -4.30 -13.74
C ASP A 19 -7.79 -4.67 -15.23
N SER A 20 -7.02 -3.86 -15.95
CA SER A 20 -6.76 -4.02 -17.37
C SER A 20 -5.26 -4.00 -17.66
N GLY A 21 -4.46 -4.77 -16.91
CA GLY A 21 -3.12 -5.16 -17.37
C GLY A 21 -2.07 -5.21 -16.27
N ALA A 22 -1.30 -6.30 -16.24
CA ALA A 22 -0.15 -6.46 -15.36
C ALA A 22 1.15 -6.50 -16.18
N SER A 23 2.01 -5.51 -16.00
CA SER A 23 3.45 -5.67 -16.22
C SER A 23 4.11 -5.96 -14.87
N PHE A 24 5.14 -6.81 -14.86
CA PHE A 24 5.84 -7.20 -13.64
C PHE A 24 7.13 -6.39 -13.50
N ARG A 25 7.29 -5.67 -12.38
CA ARG A 25 8.56 -5.05 -12.01
C ARG A 25 9.42 -5.99 -11.15
N GLU A 26 10.75 -5.87 -11.25
CA GLU A 26 11.64 -6.45 -10.25
C GLU A 26 11.45 -5.71 -8.90
N GLY A 27 11.46 -6.45 -7.79
CA GLY A 27 10.92 -6.03 -6.49
C GLY A 27 11.38 -4.68 -5.94
N PHE A 28 10.57 -4.09 -5.04
CA PHE A 28 10.74 -2.74 -4.51
C PHE A 28 12.06 -2.48 -3.77
N PHE A 29 12.59 -3.51 -3.11
CA PHE A 29 13.78 -3.46 -2.28
C PHE A 29 14.63 -4.72 -2.48
N GLU A 30 15.93 -4.64 -2.17
CA GLU A 30 16.84 -5.79 -2.19
C GLU A 30 16.35 -6.93 -1.27
N LEU A 31 15.79 -6.58 -0.10
CA LEU A 31 15.16 -7.51 0.82
C LEU A 31 13.67 -7.22 0.92
N SER A 32 12.87 -8.20 0.50
CA SER A 32 11.41 -8.16 0.59
C SER A 32 10.88 -8.50 2.00
N PRO A 33 9.60 -8.23 2.30
CA PRO A 33 8.94 -8.60 3.55
C PRO A 33 9.08 -10.09 3.87
N ASN A 34 8.96 -10.94 2.85
CA ASN A 34 9.14 -12.39 2.95
C ASN A 34 10.57 -12.83 3.30
N HIS A 35 11.61 -12.04 2.96
CA HIS A 35 12.96 -12.30 3.46
C HIS A 35 13.03 -12.11 4.98
N PHE A 36 12.54 -10.98 5.48
CA PHE A 36 12.53 -10.70 6.92
C PHE A 36 11.65 -11.69 7.70
N LEU A 37 10.50 -12.09 7.16
CA LEU A 37 9.66 -13.12 7.77
C LEU A 37 10.40 -14.47 7.89
N ARG A 38 11.13 -14.88 6.83
CA ARG A 38 11.95 -16.10 6.86
C ARG A 38 13.09 -16.01 7.88
N PHE A 39 13.74 -14.85 8.00
CA PHE A 39 14.75 -14.62 9.04
C PHE A 39 14.14 -14.75 10.43
N ALA A 40 12.96 -14.16 10.67
CA ALA A 40 12.28 -14.24 11.95
C ALA A 40 11.94 -15.68 12.35
N LYS A 41 11.38 -16.46 11.43
CA LYS A 41 11.07 -17.89 11.64
C LYS A 41 12.34 -18.71 11.92
N SER A 42 13.41 -18.46 11.16
CA SER A 42 14.70 -19.15 11.33
C SER A 42 15.33 -18.83 12.69
N ASP A 43 15.32 -17.57 13.10
CA ASP A 43 15.86 -17.12 14.39
C ASP A 43 15.09 -17.72 15.57
N LEU A 44 13.75 -17.79 15.49
CA LEU A 44 12.92 -18.38 16.54
C LEU A 44 13.25 -19.87 16.77
N ASN A 45 13.58 -20.61 15.70
CA ASN A 45 13.92 -22.03 15.76
C ASN A 45 15.24 -22.32 16.50
N LEU A 46 16.16 -21.36 16.58
CA LEU A 46 17.43 -21.52 17.29
C LEU A 46 17.29 -21.50 18.81
N LYS A 47 16.15 -21.01 19.35
CA LYS A 47 15.80 -21.05 20.79
C LYS A 47 16.86 -20.46 21.74
N THR A 48 17.62 -19.47 21.29
CA THR A 48 18.58 -18.74 22.13
C THR A 48 18.03 -17.35 22.47
N LYS A 49 18.53 -16.73 23.55
CA LYS A 49 18.13 -15.35 23.88
C LYS A 49 18.39 -14.37 22.73
N ARG A 50 19.55 -14.48 22.10
CA ARG A 50 19.94 -13.65 20.95
C ARG A 50 18.98 -13.86 19.78
N SER A 51 18.66 -15.11 19.48
CA SER A 51 17.81 -15.43 18.34
C SER A 51 16.35 -15.04 18.60
N THR A 52 15.83 -15.12 19.83
CA THR A 52 14.49 -14.58 20.17
C THR A 52 14.40 -13.07 19.95
N VAL A 53 15.43 -12.31 20.36
CA VAL A 53 15.51 -10.85 20.11
C VAL A 53 15.58 -10.55 18.61
N ASN A 54 16.38 -11.31 17.87
CA ASN A 54 16.49 -11.15 16.41
C ASN A 54 15.16 -11.48 15.71
N ALA A 55 14.49 -12.55 16.15
CA ALA A 55 13.22 -12.99 15.58
C ALA A 55 12.15 -11.89 15.70
N LEU A 56 12.01 -11.28 16.88
CA LEU A 56 11.09 -10.14 17.07
C LEU A 56 11.45 -8.95 16.17
N SER A 57 12.75 -8.64 16.08
CA SER A 57 13.24 -7.55 15.24
C SER A 57 12.93 -7.78 13.76
N ASN A 58 13.11 -9.01 13.29
CA ASN A 58 12.86 -9.41 11.91
C ASN A 58 11.35 -9.48 11.58
N ALA A 59 10.51 -9.94 12.51
CA ALA A 59 9.05 -9.90 12.34
C ALA A 59 8.55 -8.46 12.14
N LYS A 60 9.06 -7.50 12.92
CA LYS A 60 8.74 -6.08 12.72
C LYS A 60 9.26 -5.54 11.38
N ARG A 61 10.50 -5.87 10.99
CA ARG A 61 11.04 -5.44 9.69
C ARG A 61 10.20 -5.97 8.54
N ALA A 62 9.66 -7.18 8.64
CA ALA A 62 8.75 -7.73 7.65
C ALA A 62 7.50 -6.85 7.50
N ILE A 63 6.88 -6.46 8.62
CA ILE A 63 5.72 -5.57 8.64
C ILE A 63 6.07 -4.17 8.10
N GLU A 64 7.15 -3.56 8.59
CA GLU A 64 7.57 -2.22 8.16
C GLU A 64 7.91 -2.18 6.67
N CYS A 65 8.56 -3.23 6.17
CA CYS A 65 8.88 -3.39 4.75
C CYS A 65 7.60 -3.52 3.92
N GLN A 66 6.63 -4.35 4.34
CA GLN A 66 5.34 -4.50 3.63
C GLN A 66 4.58 -3.17 3.58
N VAL A 67 4.57 -2.42 4.68
CA VAL A 67 3.98 -1.08 4.72
C VAL A 67 4.68 -0.14 3.74
N ASP A 68 6.01 -0.18 3.66
CA ASP A 68 6.77 0.66 2.74
C ASP A 68 6.57 0.27 1.26
N GLU A 69 6.42 -1.02 0.96
CA GLU A 69 6.05 -1.49 -0.38
C GLU A 69 4.64 -0.98 -0.77
N ILE A 70 3.64 -1.09 0.12
CA ILE A 70 2.30 -0.53 -0.12
C ILE A 70 2.36 1.00 -0.30
N LEU A 71 3.17 1.70 0.50
CA LEU A 71 3.35 3.14 0.31
C LEU A 71 4.01 3.47 -1.02
N TYR A 72 4.87 2.61 -1.54
CA TYR A 72 5.45 2.78 -2.88
C TYR A 72 4.35 2.69 -3.93
N VAL A 73 3.52 1.66 -3.83
CA VAL A 73 2.39 1.39 -4.73
C VAL A 73 1.38 2.53 -4.79
N LEU A 74 1.19 3.21 -3.66
CA LEU A 74 0.29 4.35 -3.53
C LEU A 74 0.98 5.68 -3.89
N GLY A 75 2.24 5.66 -4.32
CA GLY A 75 3.04 6.85 -4.63
C GLY A 75 3.46 7.69 -3.42
N HIS A 76 3.31 7.18 -2.19
CA HIS A 76 3.55 7.89 -0.93
C HIS A 76 4.91 7.59 -0.28
N TYR A 77 5.65 6.57 -0.72
CA TYR A 77 6.92 6.18 -0.09
C TYR A 77 7.96 7.31 -0.05
N LYS A 78 8.20 8.00 -1.17
CA LYS A 78 9.17 9.12 -1.25
C LYS A 78 8.80 10.25 -0.29
N ALA A 79 7.52 10.62 -0.24
CA ALA A 79 7.01 11.66 0.65
C ALA A 79 7.10 11.25 2.12
N ALA A 80 6.69 10.02 2.44
CA ALA A 80 6.79 9.46 3.79
C ALA A 80 8.24 9.47 4.29
N LYS A 81 9.22 9.16 3.42
CA LYS A 81 10.64 9.23 3.74
C LYS A 81 11.13 10.67 3.94
N LYS A 82 10.77 11.58 3.03
CA LYS A 82 11.14 13.01 3.10
C LYS A 82 10.61 13.67 4.38
N GLU A 83 9.36 13.40 4.74
CA GLU A 83 8.69 13.92 5.93
C GLU A 83 8.93 13.08 7.19
N ARG A 84 9.73 12.02 7.09
CA ARG A 84 10.08 11.12 8.22
C ARG A 84 8.85 10.59 8.96
N TRP A 85 7.87 10.08 8.22
CA TRP A 85 6.70 9.45 8.82
C TRP A 85 7.13 8.29 9.71
N ASN A 86 6.75 8.35 10.98
CA ASN A 86 6.90 7.23 11.89
C ASN A 86 5.89 6.14 11.54
N PHE A 87 6.11 4.93 12.08
CA PHE A 87 5.25 3.78 11.80
C PHE A 87 3.76 4.08 12.08
N PRO A 88 3.36 4.68 13.23
CA PRO A 88 1.96 5.07 13.44
C PRO A 88 1.37 5.96 12.34
N LYS A 89 2.11 6.97 11.85
CA LYS A 89 1.63 7.85 10.77
C LYS A 89 1.42 7.09 9.46
N LYS A 90 2.33 6.17 9.11
CA LYS A 90 2.17 5.28 7.94
C LYS A 90 0.90 4.44 8.06
N ILE A 91 0.67 3.88 9.25
CA ILE A 91 -0.50 3.06 9.57
C ILE A 91 -1.81 3.87 9.51
N GLU A 92 -1.84 5.09 10.03
CA GLU A 92 -3.02 5.99 9.93
C GLU A 92 -3.33 6.38 8.47
N PHE A 93 -2.31 6.54 7.64
CA PHE A 93 -2.52 6.76 6.21
C PHE A 93 -3.12 5.53 5.51
N LEU A 94 -2.64 4.32 5.79
CA LEU A 94 -3.25 3.11 5.24
C LEU A 94 -4.70 2.93 5.72
N LYS A 95 -5.01 3.31 6.97
CA LYS A 95 -6.38 3.32 7.49
C LYS A 95 -7.30 4.27 6.73
N SER A 96 -6.83 5.47 6.37
CA SER A 96 -7.68 6.43 5.64
C SER A 96 -8.08 5.94 4.25
N LEU A 97 -7.35 4.96 3.71
CA LEU A 97 -7.62 4.27 2.45
C LEU A 97 -8.36 2.92 2.65
N ASP A 98 -8.87 2.65 3.85
CA ASP A 98 -9.52 1.40 4.25
C ASP A 98 -8.66 0.14 4.01
N ILE A 99 -7.32 0.25 4.02
CA ILE A 99 -6.43 -0.91 3.91
C ILE A 99 -6.37 -1.61 5.27
N THR A 100 -6.82 -2.87 5.29
CA THR A 100 -7.10 -3.67 6.50
C THR A 100 -5.84 -4.01 7.32
N GLY A 101 -6.03 -4.40 8.60
CA GLY A 101 -4.97 -4.89 9.50
C GLY A 101 -4.30 -3.95 10.53
N PRO A 102 -4.52 -2.62 10.58
CA PRO A 102 -3.58 -1.72 11.28
C PRO A 102 -3.63 -1.76 12.82
N ASN A 103 -4.75 -2.19 13.43
CA ASN A 103 -4.87 -2.19 14.89
C ASN A 103 -3.98 -3.25 15.57
N ILE A 104 -3.75 -4.39 14.92
CA ILE A 104 -2.87 -5.44 15.47
C ILE A 104 -1.39 -5.08 15.29
N LEU A 105 -1.05 -4.32 14.25
CA LEU A 105 0.31 -3.83 14.01
C LEU A 105 0.79 -2.86 15.10
N ASN A 106 -0.13 -2.04 15.64
CA ASN A 106 0.19 -1.14 16.76
C ASN A 106 0.62 -1.90 18.02
N LYS A 107 0.07 -3.10 18.28
CA LYS A 107 0.45 -3.92 19.43
C LYS A 107 1.88 -4.45 19.32
N ILE A 108 2.33 -4.80 18.11
CA ILE A 108 3.71 -5.25 17.87
C ILE A 108 4.71 -4.12 18.09
N ASN A 109 4.34 -2.91 17.67
CA ASN A 109 5.22 -1.75 17.85
C ASN A 109 5.45 -1.42 19.34
N GLN A 110 4.41 -1.54 20.17
CA GLN A 110 4.53 -1.36 21.63
C GLN A 110 5.48 -2.37 22.27
N LYS A 111 5.51 -3.62 21.80
CA LYS A 111 6.36 -4.68 22.36
C LYS A 111 7.85 -4.47 22.07
N ARG A 112 8.21 -3.95 20.89
CA ARG A 112 9.61 -3.56 20.64
C ARG A 112 10.01 -2.34 21.46
N ASN A 113 9.12 -1.37 21.66
CA ASN A 113 9.42 -0.22 22.50
C ASN A 113 9.83 -0.65 23.91
N LEU A 114 9.19 -1.68 24.48
CA LEU A 114 9.60 -2.27 25.77
C LEU A 114 11.00 -2.91 25.69
N LEU A 115 11.30 -3.67 24.64
CA LEU A 115 12.65 -4.23 24.44
C LEU A 115 13.71 -3.12 24.24
N GLU A 116 13.39 -2.02 23.57
CA GLU A 116 14.36 -0.97 23.21
C GLU A 116 14.55 0.11 24.27
N HIS A 117 13.53 0.36 25.09
CA HIS A 117 13.53 1.43 26.09
C HIS A 117 13.57 0.90 27.52
N GLU A 118 12.93 -0.25 27.78
CA GLU A 118 12.93 -0.90 29.10
C GLU A 118 13.89 -2.10 29.17
N TYR A 119 14.54 -2.45 28.05
CA TYR A 119 15.46 -3.58 27.93
C TYR A 119 14.86 -4.92 28.37
N GLU A 120 13.53 -5.04 28.30
CA GLU A 120 12.80 -6.25 28.69
C GLU A 120 12.97 -7.36 27.64
N TYR A 121 13.26 -8.56 28.13
CA TYR A 121 13.41 -9.72 27.27
C TYR A 121 12.04 -10.19 26.74
N PRO A 122 11.84 -10.28 25.42
CA PRO A 122 10.57 -10.71 24.85
C PRO A 122 10.34 -12.20 25.10
N LYS A 123 9.11 -12.55 25.50
CA LYS A 123 8.75 -13.94 25.71
C LYS A 123 8.52 -14.65 24.38
N LYS A 124 8.74 -15.96 24.35
CA LYS A 124 8.66 -16.77 23.11
C LYS A 124 7.30 -16.67 22.43
N ASP A 125 6.22 -16.72 23.21
CA ASP A 125 4.83 -16.58 22.79
C ASP A 125 4.53 -15.20 22.18
N GLU A 126 5.14 -14.14 22.72
CA GLU A 126 5.02 -12.79 22.16
C GLU A 126 5.72 -12.69 20.80
N VAL A 127 6.87 -13.35 20.63
CA VAL A 127 7.59 -13.40 19.36
C VAL A 127 6.85 -14.24 18.32
N GLU A 128 6.29 -15.39 18.72
CA GLU A 128 5.41 -16.21 17.87
C GLU A 128 4.23 -15.39 17.37
N THR A 129 3.54 -14.68 18.28
CA THR A 129 2.43 -13.79 17.91
C THR A 129 2.87 -12.72 16.91
N ALA A 130 4.05 -12.12 17.08
CA ALA A 130 4.56 -11.11 16.14
C ALA A 130 4.84 -11.69 14.74
N ILE A 131 5.34 -12.92 14.66
CA ILE A 131 5.57 -13.62 13.39
C ILE A 131 4.23 -13.95 12.71
N ASP A 132 3.26 -14.49 13.45
CA ASP A 132 1.94 -14.84 12.90
C ASP A 132 1.23 -13.60 12.35
N VAL A 133 1.30 -12.48 13.05
CA VAL A 133 0.74 -11.21 12.57
C VAL A 133 1.48 -10.68 11.35
N ALA A 134 2.81 -10.80 11.30
CA ALA A 134 3.58 -10.40 10.12
C ALA A 134 3.18 -11.24 8.90
N GLU A 135 3.04 -12.55 9.07
CA GLU A 135 2.57 -13.47 8.02
C GLU A 135 1.16 -13.13 7.56
N LEU A 136 0.20 -12.99 8.49
CA LEU A 136 -1.18 -12.62 8.17
C LEU A 136 -1.26 -11.26 7.47
N PHE A 137 -0.46 -10.28 7.89
CA PHE A 137 -0.47 -8.95 7.28
C PHE A 137 0.11 -8.96 5.86
N ILE A 138 1.23 -9.66 5.65
CA ILE A 138 1.81 -9.85 4.31
C ILE A 138 0.78 -10.53 3.41
N SER A 139 0.23 -11.68 3.79
CA SER A 139 -0.76 -12.38 2.96
C SER A 139 -2.04 -11.57 2.73
N ALA A 140 -2.50 -10.78 3.71
CA ALA A 140 -3.68 -9.93 3.54
C ALA A 140 -3.45 -8.74 2.60
N THR A 141 -2.19 -8.39 2.32
CA THR A 141 -1.82 -7.21 1.54
C THR A 141 -0.92 -7.48 0.33
N GLU A 142 -0.53 -8.74 0.09
CA GLU A 142 0.37 -9.15 -0.98
C GLU A 142 -0.14 -8.71 -2.37
N LYS A 143 -1.46 -8.64 -2.55
CA LYS A 143 -2.09 -8.12 -3.79
C LYS A 143 -1.65 -6.71 -4.17
N PHE A 144 -1.34 -5.85 -3.19
CA PHE A 144 -0.83 -4.51 -3.46
C PHE A 144 0.56 -4.55 -4.09
N THR A 145 1.34 -5.58 -3.77
CA THR A 145 2.78 -5.65 -4.04
C THR A 145 3.14 -6.67 -5.12
N GLU A 146 2.30 -7.68 -5.37
CA GLU A 146 2.52 -8.72 -6.39
C GLU A 146 2.27 -8.26 -7.83
N LYS A 147 1.35 -7.31 -8.04
CA LYS A 147 0.85 -6.89 -9.35
C LYS A 147 1.36 -5.50 -9.76
N TYR A 148 2.59 -5.14 -9.39
CA TYR A 148 3.03 -3.76 -9.58
C TYR A 148 3.47 -3.45 -11.01
N CYS A 149 2.64 -2.64 -11.67
CA CYS A 149 2.65 -2.29 -13.09
C CYS A 149 3.31 -0.92 -13.27
N ASP A 150 4.21 -0.78 -14.26
CA ASP A 150 4.82 0.52 -14.64
C ASP A 150 3.79 1.50 -15.24
N ASN A 151 2.55 1.06 -15.46
CA ASN A 151 1.40 1.86 -15.84
C ASN A 151 0.14 1.19 -15.27
N PHE A 152 -0.18 1.41 -14.00
CA PHE A 152 -1.50 1.02 -13.50
C PHE A 152 -2.53 2.01 -14.02
N GLY A 153 -2.94 1.79 -15.27
CA GLY A 153 -4.22 2.21 -15.80
C GLY A 153 -5.27 1.24 -15.29
N ILE A 154 -6.19 1.70 -14.46
CA ILE A 154 -7.49 1.04 -14.48
C ILE A 154 -8.22 1.70 -15.61
N ASP A 155 -8.25 1.00 -16.75
CA ASP A 155 -9.23 1.34 -17.75
C ASP A 155 -10.61 1.06 -17.15
N TYR A 156 -11.24 2.14 -16.69
CA TYR A 156 -12.69 2.20 -16.64
C TYR A 156 -13.21 2.21 -18.09
N MET A 157 -13.05 1.10 -18.80
CA MET A 157 -13.77 0.85 -20.03
C MET A 157 -15.19 0.46 -19.68
N ASP A 158 -15.91 1.40 -19.08
CA ASP A 158 -17.33 1.49 -19.34
C ASP A 158 -17.49 1.70 -20.83
N LYS A 159 -17.76 0.61 -21.54
CA LYS A 159 -17.93 0.64 -22.99
C LYS A 159 -19.07 1.58 -23.41
N GLU A 160 -19.93 1.99 -22.47
CA GLU A 160 -20.94 3.02 -22.72
C GLU A 160 -20.35 4.45 -22.63
N THR A 161 -19.20 4.67 -21.96
CA THR A 161 -18.72 6.02 -21.60
C THR A 161 -17.22 6.30 -21.84
N ASN A 162 -16.40 5.29 -22.11
CA ASN A 162 -15.00 5.35 -22.54
C ASN A 162 -14.07 6.24 -21.67
N ILE A 163 -14.03 6.08 -20.34
CA ILE A 163 -13.14 6.91 -19.49
C ILE A 163 -11.91 6.07 -19.06
N SER A 164 -10.70 6.48 -19.41
CA SER A 164 -9.48 5.83 -18.91
C SER A 164 -8.90 6.59 -17.71
N VAL A 165 -8.41 5.87 -16.70
CA VAL A 165 -7.76 6.44 -15.52
C VAL A 165 -6.46 5.70 -15.25
N SER A 166 -5.33 6.41 -15.26
CA SER A 166 -4.04 5.89 -14.84
C SER A 166 -3.49 6.63 -13.63
N PHE A 167 -2.59 5.98 -12.90
CA PHE A 167 -1.90 6.56 -11.77
C PHE A 167 -0.39 6.45 -11.96
N ASP A 168 0.28 7.60 -11.95
CA ASP A 168 1.72 7.74 -11.85
C ASP A 168 2.09 7.86 -10.38
N GLU A 169 2.63 6.80 -9.79
CA GLU A 169 3.06 6.76 -8.39
C GLU A 169 4.27 7.65 -8.11
N ASP A 170 5.13 7.83 -9.11
CA ASP A 170 6.43 8.45 -8.96
C ASP A 170 6.28 9.95 -8.78
N ASN A 171 5.31 10.52 -9.50
CA ASN A 171 4.87 11.90 -9.43
C ASN A 171 3.60 12.08 -8.60
N CYS A 172 2.91 10.98 -8.27
CA CYS A 172 1.67 10.95 -7.49
C CYS A 172 0.55 11.76 -8.16
N ILE A 173 0.30 11.43 -9.43
CA ILE A 173 -0.65 12.10 -10.31
C ILE A 173 -1.59 11.06 -10.91
N PHE A 174 -2.90 11.32 -10.88
CA PHE A 174 -3.86 10.60 -11.72
C PHE A 174 -3.99 11.28 -13.07
N GLU A 175 -3.94 10.52 -14.15
CA GLU A 175 -4.22 10.98 -15.51
C GLU A 175 -5.56 10.40 -15.94
N ILE A 176 -6.49 11.28 -16.32
CA ILE A 176 -7.86 10.90 -16.68
C ILE A 176 -8.11 11.34 -18.11
N THR A 177 -8.52 10.39 -18.95
CA THR A 177 -8.88 10.64 -20.35
C THR A 177 -10.35 10.28 -20.56
N HIS A 178 -11.16 11.16 -21.15
CA HIS A 178 -12.56 10.89 -21.45
C HIS A 178 -13.01 11.53 -22.78
N PRO A 179 -14.06 11.01 -23.43
CA PRO A 179 -14.59 11.62 -24.65
C PRO A 179 -15.23 12.98 -24.34
N LYS A 180 -15.05 13.94 -25.26
CA LYS A 180 -15.82 15.19 -25.27
C LYS A 180 -17.20 14.98 -25.90
N GLU A 181 -18.04 16.00 -25.84
CA GLU A 181 -19.35 15.99 -26.51
C GLU A 181 -19.24 15.84 -28.03
N GLU A 182 -18.17 16.38 -28.62
CA GLU A 182 -17.86 16.20 -30.04
C GLU A 182 -17.26 14.81 -30.32
N PRO A 183 -17.86 14.01 -31.24
CA PRO A 183 -17.36 12.67 -31.56
C PRO A 183 -15.89 12.67 -32.01
N GLY A 184 -15.11 11.74 -31.46
CA GLY A 184 -13.70 11.56 -31.80
C GLY A 184 -12.73 12.50 -31.09
N GLN A 185 -13.22 13.43 -30.26
CA GLN A 185 -12.36 14.26 -29.41
C GLN A 185 -12.30 13.75 -27.98
N TRP A 186 -11.14 13.96 -27.36
CA TRP A 186 -10.85 13.53 -26.00
C TRP A 186 -10.42 14.73 -25.16
N ALA A 187 -10.75 14.70 -23.88
CA ALA A 187 -10.22 15.61 -22.87
C ALA A 187 -9.31 14.81 -21.93
N GLU A 188 -8.21 15.43 -21.53
CA GLU A 188 -7.26 14.89 -20.57
C GLU A 188 -7.07 15.91 -19.46
N TYR A 189 -7.05 15.44 -18.21
CA TYR A 189 -6.62 16.27 -17.09
C TYR A 189 -5.89 15.44 -16.04
N LYS A 190 -5.03 16.14 -15.30
CA LYS A 190 -4.14 15.56 -14.29
C LYS A 190 -4.56 15.99 -12.90
N ILE A 191 -4.73 15.03 -12.00
CA ILE A 191 -5.10 15.26 -10.61
C ILE A 191 -3.90 14.95 -9.71
N SER A 192 -3.27 16.00 -9.20
CA SER A 192 -2.17 15.90 -8.23
C SER A 192 -2.68 15.97 -6.79
N ARG A 193 -1.77 15.79 -5.82
CA ARG A 193 -2.07 15.76 -4.38
C ARG A 193 -2.72 17.02 -3.82
N GLU A 194 -2.53 18.15 -4.47
CA GLU A 194 -3.11 19.44 -4.08
C GLU A 194 -4.62 19.49 -4.37
N SER A 195 -5.12 18.59 -5.23
CA SER A 195 -6.54 18.51 -5.54
C SER A 195 -7.32 17.83 -4.42
N PRO A 196 -8.50 18.37 -4.03
CA PRO A 196 -9.39 17.72 -3.07
C PRO A 196 -9.90 16.35 -3.56
N MET A 197 -9.84 16.11 -4.88
CA MET A 197 -10.29 14.84 -5.48
C MET A 197 -9.21 13.75 -5.47
N PHE A 198 -7.97 14.08 -5.12
CA PHE A 198 -6.87 13.12 -5.12
C PHE A 198 -7.10 11.97 -4.14
N LEU A 199 -7.43 12.28 -2.88
CA LEU A 199 -7.61 11.25 -1.85
C LEU A 199 -8.80 10.32 -2.14
N PRO A 200 -9.98 10.82 -2.57
CA PRO A 200 -11.07 9.95 -3.06
C PRO A 200 -10.64 9.01 -4.21
N LEU A 201 -9.89 9.52 -5.19
CA LEU A 201 -9.37 8.70 -6.30
C LEU A 201 -8.38 7.65 -5.83
N LEU A 202 -7.44 8.01 -4.94
CA LEU A 202 -6.48 7.08 -4.37
C LEU A 202 -7.15 5.98 -3.55
N LYS A 203 -8.20 6.32 -2.80
CA LYS A 203 -9.01 5.33 -2.10
C LYS A 203 -9.68 4.35 -3.06
N LYS A 204 -10.22 4.87 -4.17
CA LYS A 204 -10.85 4.05 -5.21
C LYS A 204 -9.84 3.14 -5.93
N TYR A 205 -8.66 3.67 -6.22
CA TYR A 205 -7.52 2.92 -6.74
C TYR A 205 -7.12 1.77 -5.80
N ALA A 206 -7.00 2.05 -4.50
CA ALA A 206 -6.69 1.02 -3.49
C ALA A 206 -7.81 -0.03 -3.33
N GLU A 207 -9.08 0.34 -3.50
CA GLU A 207 -10.20 -0.60 -3.54
C GLU A 207 -10.07 -1.55 -4.74
N ALA A 208 -9.78 -1.00 -5.91
CA ALA A 208 -9.72 -1.78 -7.13
C ALA A 208 -8.60 -2.83 -7.11
N ILE A 209 -7.40 -2.47 -6.61
CA ILE A 209 -6.29 -3.42 -6.41
C ILE A 209 -6.71 -4.64 -5.56
N LYS A 210 -7.55 -4.45 -4.54
CA LYS A 210 -8.02 -5.55 -3.68
C LYS A 210 -8.93 -6.52 -4.45
N LEU A 211 -9.74 -5.98 -5.37
CA LEU A 211 -10.77 -6.69 -6.11
C LEU A 211 -10.25 -7.37 -7.38
N SER A 212 -9.07 -7.00 -7.87
CA SER A 212 -8.40 -7.67 -9.00
C SER A 212 -8.26 -9.18 -8.72
N ILE A 213 -8.93 -10.01 -9.52
CA ILE A 213 -8.82 -11.48 -9.55
C ILE A 213 -7.52 -11.83 -10.28
#